data_AF-A0A3C0PNA1-F1
#
_entry.id   AF-A0A3C0PNA1-F1
#
_cell.length_a   1.000
_cell.length_b   1.000
_cell.length_c   1.000
_cell.angle_alpha   90.00
_cell.angle_beta   90.00
_cell.angle_gamma   90.00
#
_symmetry.space_group_name_H-M   'P 1'
#
loop_
_entity.id
_entity.type
_entity.pdbx_description
1 polymer ?
#
loop_
_entity_poly.entity_id
_entity_poly.type
_entity_poly.pdbx_seq_one_letter_code
_entity_poly.pdbx_strand_id
1 'polypeptide(L)'
;MRPLNRPNFQWKCLAEALYFEARGEPVEGQFAVAEVILNRVKSEEFPDSICGVINQGTGRKHACQFSYTCDGKLERVSNLVSYDQMVRIAGVMIDGVSPPLTAGATYYHATSVWPSWARGFENTVTIGAHKFYKPVKKVVKK
;
A
#
# COMPACT_ATOMS: atom_id res chain seq x y z
N MET A 1 -3.63 -22.40 -13.00
CA MET A 1 -2.46 -21.63 -12.51
C MET A 1 -2.18 -20.52 -13.53
N ARG A 2 -2.37 -19.25 -13.16
CA ARG A 2 -2.03 -18.13 -14.05
C ARG A 2 -0.50 -17.95 -14.05
N PRO A 3 0.15 -17.82 -15.21
CA PRO A 3 1.60 -17.68 -15.26
C PRO A 3 2.02 -16.32 -14.68
N LEU A 4 2.85 -16.35 -13.63
CA LEU A 4 3.53 -15.19 -13.02
C LEU A 4 4.63 -14.64 -13.96
N ASN A 5 4.34 -14.46 -15.25
CA ASN A 5 5.35 -14.03 -16.20
C ASN A 5 5.42 -12.50 -16.27
N ARG A 6 5.94 -11.88 -15.20
CA ARG A 6 6.85 -10.71 -15.16
C ARG A 6 7.48 -10.59 -13.74
N PRO A 7 8.48 -11.41 -13.38
CA PRO A 7 9.04 -11.44 -12.02
C PRO A 7 9.68 -10.13 -11.53
N ASN A 8 9.96 -9.15 -12.41
CA ASN A 8 10.80 -8.00 -12.03
C ASN A 8 10.07 -6.66 -11.87
N PHE A 9 8.87 -6.48 -12.43
CA PHE A 9 8.25 -5.14 -12.46
C PHE A 9 7.31 -4.89 -11.28
N GLN A 10 6.40 -5.84 -11.00
CA GLN A 10 5.45 -5.71 -9.88
C GLN A 10 6.16 -5.71 -8.53
N TRP A 11 7.18 -6.55 -8.38
CA TRP A 11 8.05 -6.58 -7.21
C TRP A 11 8.76 -5.25 -6.99
N LYS A 12 9.38 -4.69 -8.05
CA LYS A 12 10.07 -3.41 -7.97
C LYS A 12 9.12 -2.28 -7.56
N CYS A 13 7.93 -2.22 -8.14
CA CYS A 13 6.91 -1.24 -7.73
C CYS A 13 6.59 -1.38 -6.24
N LEU A 14 6.34 -2.60 -5.75
CA LEU A 14 6.02 -2.82 -4.35
C LEU A 14 7.16 -2.40 -3.42
N ALA A 15 8.39 -2.79 -3.72
CA ALA A 15 9.57 -2.43 -2.92
C ALA A 15 9.80 -0.90 -2.90
N GLU A 16 9.60 -0.24 -4.03
CA GLU A 16 9.70 1.22 -4.15
C GLU A 16 8.63 1.93 -3.33
N ALA A 17 7.37 1.50 -3.44
CA ALA A 17 6.27 2.06 -2.65
C ALA A 17 6.52 1.88 -1.15
N LEU A 18 6.95 0.70 -0.72
CA LEU A 18 7.28 0.45 0.68
C LEU A 18 8.43 1.33 1.18
N TYR A 19 9.43 1.60 0.34
CA TYR A 19 10.53 2.47 0.72
C TYR A 19 10.07 3.90 0.99
N PHE A 20 9.17 4.44 0.18
CA PHE A 20 8.71 5.82 0.36
C PHE A 20 7.62 5.97 1.41
N GLU A 21 6.78 4.94 1.58
CA GLU A 21 5.65 5.00 2.50
C GLU A 21 5.94 4.45 3.89
N ALA A 22 6.89 3.50 4.02
CA ALA A 22 7.01 2.70 5.23
C ALA A 22 8.45 2.44 5.71
N ARG A 23 9.50 2.98 5.07
CA ARG A 23 10.90 2.70 5.50
C ARG A 23 11.21 3.06 6.96
N GLY A 24 10.48 4.03 7.52
CA GLY A 24 10.63 4.50 8.90
C GLY A 24 9.71 3.78 9.89
N GLU A 25 8.84 2.89 9.41
CA GLU A 25 7.88 2.16 10.24
C GLU A 25 8.54 0.90 10.84
N PRO A 26 7.98 0.37 11.95
CA PRO A 26 8.31 -0.98 12.40
C PRO A 26 8.03 -1.99 11.29
N VAL A 27 8.66 -3.18 11.38
CA VAL A 27 8.52 -4.23 10.36
C VAL A 27 7.05 -4.57 10.13
N GLU A 28 6.25 -4.70 11.19
CA GLU A 28 4.80 -4.94 11.09
C GLU A 28 4.08 -3.85 10.28
N GLY A 29 4.49 -2.59 10.41
CA GLY A 29 3.93 -1.47 9.64
C GLY A 29 4.27 -1.55 8.15
N GLN A 30 5.48 -2.03 7.82
CA GLN A 30 5.90 -2.25 6.42
C GLN A 30 5.08 -3.35 5.77
N PHE A 31 4.85 -4.46 6.49
CA PHE A 31 3.97 -5.53 6.03
C PHE A 31 2.52 -5.05 5.91
N ALA A 32 2.03 -4.23 6.84
CA ALA A 32 0.67 -3.69 6.79
C ALA A 32 0.43 -2.78 5.56
N VAL A 33 1.38 -1.92 5.19
CA VAL A 33 1.28 -1.12 3.96
C VAL A 33 1.29 -2.01 2.70
N ALA A 34 2.14 -3.03 2.65
CA ALA A 34 2.14 -4.01 1.56
C ALA A 34 0.79 -4.74 1.46
N GLU A 35 0.20 -5.10 2.60
CA GLU A 35 -1.11 -5.77 2.65
C GLU A 35 -2.20 -4.88 2.08
N VAL A 36 -2.22 -3.58 2.39
CA VAL A 36 -3.17 -2.63 1.79
C VAL A 36 -3.04 -2.59 0.26
N ILE A 37 -1.82 -2.57 -0.27
CA ILE A 37 -1.58 -2.58 -1.72
C ILE A 37 -2.14 -3.86 -2.35
N LEU A 38 -1.89 -5.02 -1.74
CA LEU A 38 -2.40 -6.30 -2.23
C LEU A 38 -3.91 -6.46 -2.04
N ASN A 39 -4.49 -5.90 -0.99
CA ASN A 39 -5.93 -5.86 -0.77
C ASN A 39 -6.64 -5.03 -1.85
N ARG A 40 -6.02 -3.93 -2.29
CA ARG A 40 -6.49 -3.15 -3.44
C ARG A 40 -6.44 -3.97 -4.73
N VAL A 41 -5.32 -4.63 -5.02
CA VAL A 41 -5.21 -5.52 -6.21
C VAL A 41 -6.29 -6.60 -6.23
N LYS A 42 -6.69 -7.11 -5.06
CA LYS A 42 -7.75 -8.13 -4.91
C LYS A 42 -9.17 -7.58 -5.01
N SER A 43 -9.37 -6.26 -4.92
CA SER A 43 -10.68 -5.61 -4.90
C SER A 43 -11.05 -5.10 -6.29
N GLU A 44 -12.32 -5.24 -6.66
CA GLU A 44 -12.87 -4.74 -7.94
C GLU A 44 -12.91 -3.20 -8.00
N GLU A 45 -12.71 -2.51 -6.88
CA GLU A 45 -12.70 -1.04 -6.79
C GLU A 45 -11.38 -0.40 -7.26
N PHE A 46 -10.32 -1.21 -7.46
CA PHE A 46 -8.98 -0.73 -7.76
C PHE A 46 -8.37 -1.45 -8.98
N PRO A 47 -7.25 -0.94 -9.52
CA PRO A 47 -6.50 -1.65 -10.56
C PRO A 47 -6.07 -3.05 -10.13
N ASP A 48 -6.02 -3.98 -11.08
CA ASP A 48 -5.75 -5.40 -10.88
C ASP A 48 -4.25 -5.77 -10.87
N SER A 49 -3.36 -4.77 -10.72
CA SER A 49 -1.92 -4.97 -10.64
C SER A 49 -1.26 -4.03 -9.62
N ILE A 50 -0.16 -4.48 -8.99
CA ILE A 50 0.55 -3.72 -7.95
C ILE A 50 1.01 -2.37 -8.50
N CYS A 51 1.69 -2.36 -9.64
CA CYS A 51 2.09 -1.11 -10.27
C CYS A 51 0.90 -0.25 -10.70
N GLY A 52 -0.23 -0.84 -11.10
CA GLY A 52 -1.46 -0.10 -11.41
C GLY A 52 -2.02 0.61 -10.18
N VAL A 53 -2.06 -0.08 -9.04
CA VAL A 53 -2.46 0.51 -7.74
C VAL A 53 -1.50 1.63 -7.34
N ILE A 54 -0.20 1.40 -7.45
CA ILE A 54 0.83 2.38 -7.06
C ILE A 54 0.77 3.65 -7.91
N ASN A 55 0.55 3.50 -9.21
CA ASN A 55 0.50 4.64 -10.13
C ASN A 55 -0.90 5.28 -10.23
N GLN A 56 -1.88 4.85 -9.43
CA GLN A 56 -3.23 5.40 -9.47
C GLN A 56 -3.21 6.92 -9.17
N GLY A 57 -3.75 7.71 -10.09
CA GLY A 57 -3.82 9.17 -9.97
C GLY A 57 -2.55 9.94 -10.36
N THR A 58 -1.49 9.24 -10.76
CA THR A 58 -0.25 9.87 -11.27
C THR A 58 -0.54 10.78 -12.47
N GLY A 59 0.13 11.93 -12.54
CA GLY A 59 -0.07 12.94 -13.59
C GLY A 59 -1.26 13.88 -13.37
N ARG A 60 -2.00 13.73 -12.26
CA ARG A 60 -3.07 14.64 -11.86
C ARG A 60 -2.70 15.33 -10.54
N LYS A 61 -2.68 16.65 -10.53
CA LYS A 61 -2.33 17.46 -9.35
C LYS A 61 -3.24 17.10 -8.17
N HIS A 62 -2.64 16.71 -7.04
CA HIS A 62 -3.33 16.30 -5.79
C HIS A 62 -4.17 15.01 -5.88
N ALA A 63 -4.03 14.18 -6.91
CA ALA A 63 -4.84 12.97 -7.05
C ALA A 63 -4.06 11.65 -6.86
N CYS A 64 -2.75 11.71 -6.67
CA CYS A 64 -1.94 10.50 -6.61
C CYS A 64 -2.17 9.79 -5.29
N GLN A 65 -2.33 8.48 -5.40
CA GLN A 65 -2.54 7.62 -4.26
C GLN A 65 -1.30 7.52 -3.37
N PHE A 66 -0.12 7.49 -3.98
CA PHE A 66 1.16 7.44 -3.30
C PHE A 66 1.88 8.75 -3.57
N SER A 67 2.27 9.46 -2.50
CA SER A 67 2.70 10.85 -2.61
C SER A 67 3.96 11.02 -3.46
N TYR A 68 4.84 10.02 -3.44
CA TYR A 68 6.09 9.98 -4.16
C TYR A 68 5.92 9.84 -5.70
N THR A 69 4.72 9.52 -6.19
CA THR A 69 4.45 9.47 -7.64
C THR A 69 3.91 10.81 -8.18
N CYS A 70 3.68 11.81 -7.33
CA CYS A 70 2.97 13.03 -7.71
C CYS A 70 3.77 14.08 -8.46
N ASP A 71 5.06 14.21 -8.18
CA ASP A 71 5.84 15.33 -8.69
C ASP A 71 6.57 15.02 -10.01
N GLY A 72 6.41 13.78 -10.50
CA GLY A 72 7.03 13.30 -11.73
C GLY A 72 8.55 13.20 -11.65
N LYS A 73 9.15 13.38 -10.45
CA LYS A 73 10.58 13.23 -10.24
C LYS A 73 10.88 11.77 -9.91
N LEU A 74 12.05 11.32 -10.37
CA LEU A 74 12.61 10.06 -9.91
C LEU A 74 13.05 10.25 -8.47
N GLU A 75 12.27 9.71 -7.54
CA GLU A 75 12.66 9.63 -6.15
C GLU A 75 13.85 8.69 -5.99
N ARG A 76 14.92 9.16 -5.34
CA ARG A 76 16.16 8.40 -5.23
C ARG A 76 16.19 7.62 -3.92
N VAL A 77 16.39 6.32 -4.04
CA VAL A 77 16.77 5.46 -2.92
C VAL A 77 18.15 5.90 -2.43
N SER A 78 18.18 6.55 -1.28
CA SER A 78 19.42 7.01 -0.62
C SER A 78 19.94 5.99 0.40
N ASN A 79 19.08 5.15 0.97
CA ASN A 79 19.45 4.12 1.93
C ASN A 79 19.25 2.72 1.33
N LEU A 80 20.36 2.12 0.88
CA LEU A 80 20.37 0.79 0.25
C LEU A 80 20.00 -0.33 1.23
N VAL A 81 20.31 -0.18 2.52
CA VAL A 81 19.99 -1.20 3.53
C VAL A 81 18.48 -1.26 3.76
N SER A 82 17.85 -0.10 3.96
CA SER A 82 16.39 -0.03 4.07
C SER A 82 15.72 -0.52 2.79
N TYR A 83 16.27 -0.21 1.61
CA TYR A 83 15.72 -0.69 0.36
C TYR A 83 15.82 -2.22 0.19
N ASP A 84 16.94 -2.84 0.56
CA ASP A 84 17.07 -4.31 0.56
C ASP A 84 16.01 -4.97 1.45
N GLN A 85 15.74 -4.38 2.62
CA GLN A 85 14.64 -4.83 3.48
C GLN A 85 13.27 -4.74 2.77
N MET A 86 12.98 -3.63 2.07
CA MET A 86 11.73 -3.50 1.31
C MET A 86 11.63 -4.52 0.17
N VAL A 87 12.75 -4.82 -0.50
CA VAL A 87 12.80 -5.85 -1.55
C VAL A 87 12.47 -7.22 -0.96
N ARG A 88 13.01 -7.58 0.20
CA ARG A 88 12.69 -8.85 0.87
C ARG A 88 11.22 -8.94 1.26
N ILE A 89 10.70 -7.89 1.90
CA ILE A 89 9.29 -7.83 2.32
C ILE A 89 8.36 -7.92 1.11
N ALA A 90 8.66 -7.21 0.03
CA ALA A 90 7.89 -7.29 -1.22
C ALA A 90 7.82 -8.73 -1.74
N GLY A 91 8.91 -9.49 -1.70
CA GLY A 91 8.93 -10.90 -2.08
C GLY A 91 8.00 -11.76 -1.22
N VAL A 92 8.19 -11.68 0.09
CA VAL A 92 7.38 -12.42 1.08
C VAL A 92 5.88 -12.12 0.89
N MET A 93 5.53 -10.86 0.62
CA MET A 93 4.14 -10.45 0.42
C MET A 93 3.55 -10.95 -0.89
N ILE A 94 4.33 -10.93 -1.97
CA ILE A 94 3.92 -11.46 -3.28
C ILE A 94 3.73 -12.98 -3.24
N ASP A 95 4.59 -13.68 -2.50
CA ASP A 95 4.48 -15.13 -2.29
C ASP A 95 3.27 -15.51 -1.42
N GLY A 96 2.63 -14.54 -0.76
CA GLY A 96 1.39 -14.74 -0.02
C GLY A 96 1.56 -15.48 1.31
N VAL A 97 2.77 -15.48 1.87
CA VAL A 97 3.09 -16.23 3.10
C VAL A 97 2.88 -15.43 4.38
N SER A 98 2.56 -14.14 4.29
CA SER A 98 2.31 -13.27 5.45
C SER A 98 0.88 -13.45 6.00
N PRO A 99 0.71 -13.55 7.32
CA PRO A 99 -0.61 -13.46 7.93
C PRO A 99 -1.23 -12.07 7.73
N PRO A 100 -2.57 -11.94 7.79
CA PRO A 100 -3.23 -10.65 7.73
C PRO A 100 -2.99 -9.85 9.01
N LEU A 101 -2.65 -8.58 8.85
CA LEU A 101 -2.36 -7.60 9.90
C LEU A 101 -3.42 -6.48 9.95
N THR A 102 -4.01 -6.14 8.80
CA THR A 102 -4.86 -4.95 8.66
C THR A 102 -6.36 -5.20 8.73
N ALA A 103 -6.77 -6.46 8.95
CA ALA A 103 -8.17 -6.87 8.89
C ALA A 103 -8.90 -6.43 7.60
N GLY A 104 -8.19 -6.50 6.46
CA GLY A 104 -8.72 -6.18 5.14
C GLY A 104 -8.75 -4.69 4.81
N ALA A 105 -7.87 -3.89 5.41
CA ALA A 105 -7.78 -2.47 5.08
C ALA A 105 -7.38 -2.24 3.62
N THR A 106 -7.97 -1.22 3.01
CA THR A 106 -7.63 -0.72 1.67
C THR A 106 -7.16 0.74 1.71
N TYR A 107 -7.13 1.36 2.88
CA TYR A 107 -6.73 2.75 3.08
C TYR A 107 -5.87 2.87 4.34
N TYR A 108 -4.99 3.85 4.37
CA TYR A 108 -4.28 4.26 5.57
C TYR A 108 -3.96 5.76 5.53
N HIS A 109 -3.63 6.32 6.69
CA HIS A 109 -3.00 7.63 6.78
C HIS A 109 -2.08 7.71 8.00
N ALA A 110 -1.12 8.65 7.96
CA ALA A 110 -0.26 8.95 9.10
C ALA A 110 -1.08 9.47 10.28
N THR A 111 -0.69 9.12 11.50
CA THR A 111 -1.37 9.57 12.75
C THR A 111 -1.35 11.08 12.94
N SER A 112 -0.43 11.78 12.26
CA SER A 112 -0.24 13.24 12.27
C SER A 112 -1.14 14.01 11.30
N VAL A 113 -2.00 13.34 10.52
CA VAL A 113 -2.92 13.99 9.56
C VAL A 113 -4.38 13.54 9.78
N TRP A 114 -5.32 14.38 9.33
CA TRP A 114 -6.77 14.16 9.53
C TRP A 114 -7.55 14.32 8.22
N PRO A 115 -7.49 13.33 7.32
CA PRO A 115 -8.25 13.38 6.08
C PRO A 115 -9.76 13.27 6.34
N SER A 116 -10.56 14.04 5.59
CA SER A 116 -12.03 14.06 5.75
C SER A 116 -12.68 12.69 5.48
N TRP A 117 -12.13 11.92 4.52
CA TRP A 117 -12.64 10.60 4.16
C TRP A 117 -12.62 9.61 5.33
N ALA A 118 -11.67 9.75 6.27
CA ALA A 118 -11.52 8.80 7.38
C ALA A 118 -12.76 8.72 8.29
N ARG A 119 -13.60 9.77 8.30
CA ARG A 119 -14.86 9.77 9.07
C ARG A 119 -15.91 8.80 8.54
N GLY A 120 -15.84 8.44 7.25
CA GLY A 120 -16.77 7.51 6.60
C GLY A 120 -16.30 6.06 6.63
N PHE A 121 -15.16 5.77 7.26
CA PHE A 121 -14.46 4.50 7.19
C PHE A 121 -14.27 3.91 8.58
N GLU A 122 -14.22 2.58 8.67
CA GLU A 122 -13.90 1.87 9.90
C GLU A 122 -12.38 1.86 10.10
N ASN A 123 -11.89 2.40 11.22
CA ASN A 123 -10.49 2.21 11.64
C ASN A 123 -10.34 0.77 12.14
N THR A 124 -9.53 -0.01 11.43
CA THR A 124 -9.32 -1.44 11.68
C THR A 124 -8.20 -1.70 12.67
N VAL A 125 -7.08 -1.00 12.52
CA VAL A 125 -5.88 -1.16 13.36
C VAL A 125 -5.00 0.08 13.24
N THR A 126 -4.17 0.31 14.26
CA THR A 126 -3.08 1.30 14.22
C THR A 126 -1.76 0.56 14.45
N ILE A 127 -0.82 0.70 13.52
CA ILE A 127 0.50 0.06 13.57
C ILE A 127 1.54 1.14 13.26
N GLY A 128 2.50 1.32 14.15
CA GLY A 128 3.49 2.40 14.03
C GLY A 128 2.83 3.77 13.95
N ALA A 129 3.23 4.56 12.95
CA ALA A 129 2.67 5.88 12.69
C ALA A 129 1.46 5.85 11.74
N HIS A 130 0.89 4.67 11.42
CA HIS A 130 -0.24 4.54 10.49
C HIS A 130 -1.52 4.04 11.15
N LYS A 131 -2.64 4.64 10.73
CA LYS A 131 -4.01 4.15 10.99
C LYS A 131 -4.56 3.53 9.71
N PHE A 132 -5.11 2.32 9.81
CA PHE A 132 -5.56 1.51 8.67
C PHE A 132 -7.09 1.42 8.64
N TYR A 133 -7.68 1.48 7.45
CA TYR A 133 -9.11 1.66 7.27
C TYR A 133 -9.71 0.77 6.17
N LYS A 134 -10.97 0.39 6.35
CA LYS A 134 -11.81 -0.21 5.32
C LYS A 134 -13.16 0.52 5.19
N PRO A 135 -13.79 0.55 4.00
CA PRO A 135 -15.11 1.14 3.85
C PRO A 135 -16.15 0.47 4.76
N VAL A 136 -17.02 1.26 5.38
CA VAL A 136 -18.17 0.73 6.11
C VAL A 136 -19.17 0.17 5.09
N LYS A 137 -19.40 -1.15 5.08
CA LYS A 137 -20.47 -1.73 4.26
C LYS A 137 -21.80 -1.19 4.76
N LYS A 138 -22.50 -0.40 3.94
CA LYS A 138 -23.90 -0.08 4.20
C LYS A 138 -24.68 -1.38 4.12
N VAL A 139 -25.12 -1.90 5.26
CA VAL A 139 -26.13 -2.97 5.27
C VAL A 139 -27.39 -2.35 4.70
N VAL A 140 -27.67 -2.61 3.43
CA VAL A 140 -28.99 -2.37 2.85
C VAL A 140 -29.91 -3.35 3.54
N LYS A 141 -30.64 -2.90 4.59
CA LYS A 141 -31.77 -3.65 5.11
C LYS A 141 -32.78 -3.74 3.95
N LYS A 142 -32.91 -4.95 3.38
CA LYS A 142 -34.08 -5.31 2.58
C LYS A 142 -35.30 -5.38 3.47
#